data_AF-A0A5K1GHR2-F1
#
_entry.id   AF-A0A5K1GHR2-F1
#
_cell.length_a   1.000
_cell.length_b   1.000
_cell.length_c   1.000
_cell.angle_alpha   90.00
_cell.angle_beta   90.00
_cell.angle_gamma   90.00
#
_symmetry.space_group_name_H-M   'P 1'
#
loop_
_entity.id
_entity.type
_entity.pdbx_description
1 polymer ?
#
loop_
_entity_poly.entity_id
_entity_poly.type
_entity_poly.pdbx_seq_one_letter_code
_entity_poly.pdbx_strand_id
1 'polypeptide(L)'
;IAQENGTISEHVIRSAFSATEAGFLTHVRQSMEIKPSISTTGSCCLVGLIWDGTLYVANLGDSRAVVGCLGRSGNIIAEQLTRDHNASMEEVRQELRSLHPDDSQIVVLKHGVWRIKGIIQ
;
A
#
# COMPACT_ATOMS: atom_id res chain seq x y z
N ILE A 1 -8.77 8.01 -18.34
CA ILE A 1 -9.40 6.97 -17.49
C ILE A 1 -10.68 7.47 -16.79
N ALA A 2 -10.64 8.32 -15.76
CA ALA A 2 -11.87 8.82 -15.12
C ALA A 2 -12.67 9.80 -16.00
N GLN A 3 -11.98 10.67 -16.76
CA GLN A 3 -12.60 11.58 -17.73
C GLN A 3 -13.25 10.87 -18.94
N GLU A 4 -12.87 9.62 -19.22
CA GLU A 4 -13.37 8.89 -20.40
C GLU A 4 -14.68 8.13 -20.13
N ASN A 5 -14.93 7.72 -18.87
CA ASN A 5 -16.10 6.91 -18.50
C ASN A 5 -17.13 7.66 -17.65
N GLY A 6 -16.86 8.92 -17.28
CA GLY A 6 -17.78 9.76 -16.48
C GLY A 6 -18.12 9.23 -15.08
N THR A 7 -17.43 8.18 -14.62
CA THR A 7 -17.73 7.46 -13.37
C THR A 7 -16.42 6.98 -12.72
N ILE A 8 -16.44 6.87 -11.39
CA ILE A 8 -15.37 6.27 -10.62
C ILE A 8 -15.76 4.83 -10.28
N SER A 9 -14.80 3.91 -10.45
CA SER A 9 -14.94 2.52 -10.06
C SER A 9 -13.63 1.98 -9.49
N GLU A 10 -13.70 0.83 -8.83
CA GLU A 10 -12.51 0.14 -8.33
C GLU A 10 -11.48 -0.11 -9.44
N HIS A 11 -11.94 -0.48 -10.65
CA HIS A 11 -11.07 -0.69 -11.80
C HIS A 11 -10.32 0.58 -12.20
N VAL A 12 -10.98 1.74 -12.20
CA VAL A 12 -10.35 3.03 -12.52
C VAL A 12 -9.23 3.34 -11.54
N ILE A 13 -9.49 3.16 -10.24
CA ILE A 13 -8.51 3.42 -9.18
C ILE A 13 -7.33 2.44 -9.29
N ARG A 14 -7.62 1.15 -9.48
CA ARG A 14 -6.59 0.12 -9.66
C ARG A 14 -5.70 0.40 -10.86
N SER A 15 -6.31 0.74 -12.01
CA SER A 15 -5.58 1.09 -13.22
C SER A 15 -4.72 2.35 -13.03
N ALA A 16 -5.18 3.33 -12.26
CA ALA A 16 -4.38 4.51 -11.92
C ALA A 16 -3.12 4.13 -11.10
N PHE A 17 -3.27 3.32 -10.05
CA PHE A 17 -2.13 2.82 -9.27
C PHE A 17 -1.14 2.03 -10.12
N SER A 18 -1.63 1.10 -10.95
CA SER A 18 -0.78 0.31 -11.85
C SER A 18 -0.02 1.19 -12.85
N ALA A 19 -0.66 2.22 -13.40
CA ALA A 19 -0.02 3.16 -14.30
C ALA A 19 1.05 4.01 -13.60
N THR A 20 0.78 4.45 -12.37
CA THR A 20 1.77 5.17 -11.55
C THR A 20 3.00 4.31 -11.26
N GLU A 21 2.82 3.06 -10.86
CA GLU A 21 3.93 2.12 -10.62
C GLU A 21 4.74 1.86 -11.89
N ALA A 22 4.08 1.60 -13.02
CA ALA A 22 4.76 1.42 -14.30
C ALA A 22 5.58 2.66 -14.72
N GLY A 23 5.03 3.85 -14.48
CA GLY A 23 5.72 5.12 -14.70
C GLY A 23 6.94 5.27 -13.79
N PHE A 24 6.80 4.94 -12.51
CA PHE A 24 7.90 4.96 -11.55
C PHE A 24 9.02 3.98 -11.93
N LEU A 25 8.69 2.74 -12.27
CA LEU A 25 9.68 1.75 -12.73
C LEU A 25 10.41 2.18 -14.00
N THR A 26 9.69 2.83 -14.93
CA THR A 26 10.30 3.42 -16.12
C THR A 26 11.29 4.52 -15.74
N HIS A 27 10.91 5.41 -14.82
CA HIS A 27 11.77 6.47 -14.31
C HIS A 27 13.02 5.92 -13.59
N VAL A 28 12.86 4.87 -12.78
CA VAL A 28 13.97 4.19 -12.09
C VAL A 28 14.98 3.66 -13.13
N ARG A 29 14.51 2.93 -14.15
CA ARG A 29 15.38 2.36 -15.19
C ARG A 29 16.17 3.44 -15.94
N GLN A 30 15.55 4.59 -16.20
CA GLN A 30 16.19 5.70 -16.91
C GLN A 30 17.17 6.49 -16.03
N SER A 31 16.96 6.52 -14.71
CA SER A 31 17.67 7.43 -13.81
C SER A 31 18.68 6.73 -12.91
N MET A 32 18.65 5.40 -12.80
CA MET A 32 19.46 4.67 -11.82
C MET A 32 20.97 4.80 -12.02
N GLU A 33 21.46 4.97 -13.24
CA GLU A 33 22.90 5.19 -13.49
C GLU A 33 23.38 6.53 -12.92
N ILE A 34 22.52 7.56 -13.00
CA ILE A 34 22.82 8.91 -12.53
C ILE A 34 22.52 9.06 -11.04
N LYS A 35 21.46 8.39 -10.56
CA LYS A 35 21.00 8.42 -9.16
C LYS A 35 20.66 7.01 -8.69
N PRO A 36 21.66 6.20 -8.28
CA PRO A 36 21.44 4.81 -7.88
C PRO A 36 20.44 4.63 -6.73
N SER A 37 20.34 5.61 -5.83
CA SER A 37 19.42 5.57 -4.69
C SER A 37 17.94 5.49 -5.10
N ILE A 38 17.58 5.84 -6.34
CA ILE A 38 16.20 5.72 -6.82
C ILE A 38 15.76 4.26 -6.91
N SER A 39 16.69 3.33 -7.15
CA SER A 39 16.41 1.88 -7.27
C SER A 39 16.04 1.21 -5.94
N THR A 40 16.42 1.84 -4.82
CA THR A 40 16.14 1.37 -3.46
C THR A 40 15.06 2.19 -2.77
N THR A 41 14.47 3.17 -3.47
CA THR A 41 13.42 4.02 -2.92
C THR A 41 12.06 3.43 -3.27
N GLY A 42 11.17 3.36 -2.28
CA GLY A 42 9.76 3.11 -2.46
C GLY A 42 8.94 4.00 -1.52
N SER A 43 7.61 3.94 -1.64
CA SER A 43 6.70 4.62 -0.73
C SER A 43 5.44 3.80 -0.55
N CYS A 44 4.86 3.85 0.65
CA CYS A 44 3.46 3.50 0.83
C CYS A 44 2.58 4.52 0.10
N CYS A 45 1.43 4.08 -0.39
CA CYS A 45 0.48 4.93 -1.09
C CYS A 45 -0.94 4.70 -0.54
N LEU A 46 -1.51 5.75 0.04
CA LEU A 46 -2.89 5.76 0.53
C LEU A 46 -3.64 6.89 -0.17
N VAL A 47 -4.73 6.55 -0.84
CA VAL A 47 -5.56 7.50 -1.57
C VAL A 47 -6.99 7.43 -1.06
N GLY A 48 -7.55 8.59 -0.73
CA GLY A 48 -8.98 8.79 -0.49
C GLY A 48 -9.56 9.64 -1.63
N LEU A 49 -10.65 9.18 -2.22
CA LEU A 49 -11.36 9.86 -3.30
C LEU A 49 -12.84 9.93 -2.97
N ILE A 50 -13.39 11.14 -2.94
CA ILE A 50 -14.84 11.35 -2.77
C ILE A 50 -15.43 11.68 -4.13
N TRP A 51 -16.37 10.85 -4.58
CA TRP A 51 -17.08 11.04 -5.84
C TRP A 51 -18.56 10.67 -5.67
N ASP A 52 -19.44 11.60 -6.04
CA ASP A 52 -20.90 11.41 -6.00
C ASP A 52 -21.40 10.86 -4.65
N GLY A 53 -20.98 11.52 -3.55
CA GLY A 53 -21.32 11.12 -2.18
C GLY A 53 -20.68 9.82 -1.69
N THR A 54 -19.87 9.14 -2.51
CA THR A 54 -19.20 7.88 -2.16
C THR A 54 -17.72 8.12 -1.88
N LEU A 55 -17.23 7.61 -0.75
CA LEU A 55 -15.80 7.58 -0.41
C LEU A 55 -15.17 6.28 -0.90
N TYR A 56 -14.17 6.40 -1.75
CA TYR A 56 -13.28 5.33 -2.17
C TYR A 56 -11.95 5.45 -1.42
N VAL A 57 -11.44 4.34 -0.91
CA VAL A 57 -10.12 4.30 -0.26
C VAL A 57 -9.29 3.18 -0.89
N ALA A 58 -8.09 3.51 -1.34
CA ALA A 58 -7.12 2.54 -1.87
C ALA A 58 -5.81 2.63 -1.08
N ASN A 59 -5.36 1.49 -0.57
CA ASN A 59 -4.15 1.39 0.24
C ASN A 59 -3.15 0.41 -0.39
N LEU A 60 -1.90 0.83 -0.47
CA LEU A 60 -0.75 0.02 -0.85
C LEU A 60 0.37 0.26 0.17
N GLY A 61 0.48 -0.62 1.16
CA GLY A 61 1.47 -0.55 2.24
C GLY A 61 0.83 -0.48 3.62
N ASP A 62 1.56 0.07 4.58
CA ASP A 62 1.18 0.12 6.01
C ASP A 62 0.58 1.46 6.47
N SER A 63 0.35 2.38 5.54
CA SER A 63 -0.49 3.55 5.79
C SER A 63 -1.92 3.15 6.19
N ARG A 64 -2.60 4.02 6.94
CA ARG A 64 -3.93 3.74 7.48
C ARG A 64 -4.89 4.90 7.31
N ALA A 65 -6.06 4.62 6.71
CA ALA A 65 -7.19 5.54 6.75
C ALA A 65 -8.09 5.19 7.94
N VAL A 66 -8.50 6.22 8.68
CA VAL A 66 -9.42 6.12 9.82
C VAL A 66 -10.45 7.22 9.70
N VAL A 67 -11.73 6.87 9.84
CA VAL A 67 -12.84 7.83 9.87
C VAL A 67 -13.36 8.00 11.30
N GLY A 68 -13.73 9.22 11.65
CA GLY A 68 -14.42 9.53 12.89
C GLY A 68 -15.93 9.49 12.68
N CYS A 69 -16.62 8.58 13.38
CA CYS A 69 -18.07 8.43 13.34
C CYS A 69 -18.68 8.96 14.64
N LEU A 70 -19.79 9.70 14.56
CA LEU A 70 -20.53 10.11 15.75
C LEU A 70 -21.33 8.92 16.30
N GLY A 71 -20.95 8.44 17.47
CA GLY A 71 -21.63 7.39 18.22
C GLY A 71 -22.96 7.85 18.79
N ARG A 72 -23.80 6.88 19.18
CA ARG A 72 -25.16 7.15 19.71
C ARG A 72 -25.17 8.02 20.98
N SER A 73 -24.11 7.95 21.78
CA SER A 73 -23.91 8.75 22.98
C SER A 73 -23.24 10.12 22.74
N GLY A 74 -23.03 10.51 21.48
CA GLY A 74 -22.36 11.77 21.12
C GLY A 74 -20.83 11.71 21.19
N ASN A 75 -20.24 10.55 21.50
CA ASN A 75 -18.80 10.32 21.44
C ASN A 75 -18.34 10.04 20.00
N ILE A 76 -17.08 10.36 19.68
CA ILE A 76 -16.47 9.99 18.39
C ILE A 76 -15.91 8.56 18.50
N ILE A 77 -16.25 7.73 17.53
CA ILE A 77 -15.72 6.38 17.33
C ILE A 77 -14.77 6.41 16.14
N ALA A 78 -13.54 5.95 16.33
CA ALA A 78 -12.57 5.81 15.25
C ALA A 78 -12.75 4.46 14.56
N GLU A 79 -13.05 4.47 13.26
CA GLU A 79 -13.21 3.28 12.44
C GLU A 79 -12.13 3.22 11.37
N GLN A 80 -11.34 2.16 11.36
CA GLN A 80 -10.28 1.94 10.38
C GLN A 80 -10.90 1.45 9.06
N LEU A 81 -10.59 2.15 7.96
CA LEU A 81 -11.15 1.85 6.64
C LEU A 81 -10.24 0.97 5.77
N THR A 82 -8.96 0.84 6.13
CA THR A 82 -7.97 0.09 5.33
C THR A 82 -7.35 -1.03 6.14
N ARG A 83 -6.94 -2.11 5.48
CA ARG A 83 -6.05 -3.11 6.09
C ARG A 83 -4.60 -2.68 5.88
N ASP A 84 -3.81 -2.75 6.93
CA ASP A 84 -2.36 -2.60 6.83
C ASP A 84 -1.80 -3.76 5.98
N HIS A 85 -0.81 -3.47 5.13
CA HIS A 85 -0.10 -4.47 4.35
C HIS A 85 1.39 -4.47 4.74
N ASN A 86 1.73 -5.28 5.74
CA ASN A 86 3.10 -5.41 6.25
C ASN A 86 3.37 -6.78 6.89
N ALA A 87 4.62 -7.03 7.31
CA ALA A 87 5.06 -8.30 7.88
C ALA A 87 4.41 -8.69 9.22
N SER A 88 3.65 -7.80 9.88
CA SER A 88 2.85 -8.16 11.06
C SER A 88 1.63 -9.02 10.71
N MET A 89 1.19 -9.00 9.45
CA MET A 89 0.13 -9.84 8.92
C MET A 89 0.67 -11.23 8.54
N GLU A 90 0.08 -12.30 9.08
CA GLU A 90 0.53 -13.68 8.78
C GLU A 90 0.40 -14.02 7.30
N GLU A 91 -0.66 -13.53 6.64
CA GLU A 91 -0.91 -13.75 5.22
C GLU A 91 0.29 -13.26 4.37
N VAL A 92 0.80 -12.07 4.66
CA VAL A 92 2.00 -11.50 4.02
C VAL A 92 3.24 -12.35 4.29
N ARG A 93 3.39 -12.86 5.52
CA ARG A 93 4.52 -13.74 5.86
C ARG A 93 4.49 -15.05 5.08
N GLN A 94 3.30 -15.64 4.92
CA GLN A 94 3.13 -16.88 4.17
C GLN A 94 3.37 -16.67 2.68
N GLU A 95 2.85 -15.58 2.12
CA GLU A 95 3.11 -15.20 0.72
C GLU A 95 4.61 -15.02 0.47
N LEU A 96 5.30 -14.25 1.32
CA LEU A 96 6.74 -14.01 1.17
C LEU A 96 7.55 -15.32 1.24
N ARG A 97 7.20 -16.24 2.14
CA ARG A 97 7.83 -17.57 2.22
C ARG A 97 7.55 -18.41 0.98
N SER A 98 6.32 -18.38 0.47
CA SER A 98 5.93 -19.13 -0.73
C SER A 98 6.66 -18.64 -1.99
N LEU A 99 6.90 -17.33 -2.09
CA LEU A 99 7.61 -16.74 -3.22
C LEU A 99 9.13 -16.90 -3.14
N HIS A 100 9.68 -17.21 -1.94
CA HIS A 100 11.11 -17.34 -1.69
C HIS A 100 11.44 -18.65 -0.95
N PRO A 101 11.18 -19.82 -1.55
CA PRO A 101 11.36 -21.12 -0.88
C PRO A 101 12.80 -21.39 -0.43
N ASP A 102 13.77 -20.81 -1.14
CA ASP A 102 15.21 -21.00 -0.86
C ASP A 102 15.78 -19.98 0.14
N ASP A 103 15.00 -18.95 0.53
CA ASP A 103 15.43 -17.93 1.50
C ASP A 103 14.69 -18.10 2.84
N SER A 104 15.21 -19.00 3.68
CA SER A 104 14.70 -19.22 5.04
C SER A 104 14.70 -17.96 5.93
N GLN A 105 15.41 -16.90 5.53
CA GLN A 105 15.51 -15.64 6.27
C GLN A 105 14.70 -14.50 5.65
N ILE A 106 13.87 -14.76 4.63
CA ILE A 106 13.06 -13.71 3.96
C ILE A 106 12.21 -12.90 4.95
N VAL A 107 11.67 -13.58 5.97
CA VAL A 107 10.89 -12.98 7.06
C VAL A 107 11.41 -13.49 8.40
N VAL A 108 11.80 -12.59 9.31
CA VAL A 108 12.39 -12.94 10.61
C VAL A 108 11.75 -12.17 11.75
N LEU A 109 11.58 -12.82 12.90
CA LEU A 109 11.17 -12.16 14.14
C LEU A 109 12.42 -11.64 14.86
N LYS A 110 12.52 -10.33 15.05
CA LYS A 110 13.63 -9.68 15.76
C LYS A 110 13.08 -8.73 16.81
N HIS A 111 13.49 -8.86 18.07
CA HIS A 111 13.02 -8.00 19.17
C HIS A 111 11.49 -7.86 19.24
N GLY A 112 10.76 -8.96 19.02
CA GLY A 112 9.29 -8.97 19.06
C GLY A 112 8.58 -8.40 17.82
N VAL A 113 9.31 -7.98 16.78
CA VAL A 113 8.74 -7.41 15.56
C VAL A 113 9.18 -8.22 14.34
N TRP A 114 8.22 -8.55 13.46
CA TRP A 114 8.47 -9.22 12.18
C TRP A 114 9.10 -8.23 11.20
N ARG A 115 10.18 -8.66 10.53
CA ARG A 115 10.91 -7.86 9.54
C ARG A 115 11.15 -8.65 8.26
N ILE A 116 11.16 -7.95 7.14
CA ILE A 116 11.50 -8.49 5.83
C ILE A 116 12.98 -8.23 5.58
N LYS A 117 13.71 -9.24 5.11
CA LYS A 117 15.13 -9.12 4.78
C LYS A 117 15.35 -8.03 3.74
N GLY A 118 16.30 -7.13 4.00
CA GLY A 118 16.65 -6.05 3.08
C GLY A 118 15.69 -4.84 3.10
N ILE A 119 14.63 -4.87 3.90
CA ILE A 119 13.70 -3.74 4.07
C ILE A 119 13.80 -3.21 5.50
N ILE A 120 14.01 -1.90 5.62
CA ILE A 120 13.87 -1.20 6.90
C ILE A 120 12.39 -0.84 7.02
N GLN A 121 11.70 -1.46 7.97
CA GLN A 121 10.38 -1.04 8.45
C GLN A 121 10.55 -0.29 9.77
#